data_AF-A0A7C1MQB9-F1
#
_entry.id   AF-A0A7C1MQB9-F1
#
_cell.length_a   1.000
_cell.length_b   1.000
_cell.length_c   1.000
_cell.angle_alpha   90.00
_cell.angle_beta   90.00
_cell.angle_gamma   90.00
#
_symmetry.space_group_name_H-M   'P 1'
#
loop_
_entity.id
_entity.type
_entity.pdbx_description
1 polymer ?
#
loop_
_entity_poly.entity_id
_entity_poly.type
_entity_poly.pdbx_seq_one_letter_code
_entity_poly.pdbx_strand_id
1 'polypeptide(L)'
;MLKLYNTLSKTKEEFKPINPGKVGMYVCGPTVYDHCHLGHARGYVSMDVLRRYLEYSGYEVRHIMNYTDVGHLTDDADDGEDKIEKQAVKEKIDPMEIADKYIKSCQEDFEALN
;
A
#
# COMPACT_ATOMS: atom_id res chain seq x y z
N MET A 1 -9.10 17.82 18.93
CA MET A 1 -8.29 18.06 17.72
C MET A 1 -7.44 16.83 17.46
N LEU A 2 -7.50 16.29 16.24
CA LEU A 2 -6.73 15.10 15.84
C LEU A 2 -5.23 15.42 15.86
N LYS A 3 -4.42 14.52 16.41
CA LYS A 3 -2.96 14.57 16.33
C LYS A 3 -2.41 13.29 15.73
N LEU A 4 -1.51 13.41 14.75
CA LEU A 4 -0.84 12.29 14.09
C LEU A 4 0.66 12.32 14.42
N TYR A 5 1.28 11.15 14.51
CA TYR A 5 2.73 11.07 14.64
C TYR A 5 3.37 11.33 13.28
N ASN A 6 4.22 12.35 13.19
CA ASN A 6 4.92 12.73 11.97
C ASN A 6 6.35 12.17 12.02
N THR A 7 6.66 11.21 11.14
CA THR A 7 7.99 10.59 11.06
C THR A 7 9.10 11.62 10.75
N LEU A 8 8.81 12.70 10.02
CA LEU A 8 9.78 13.74 9.67
C LEU A 8 10.28 14.50 10.92
N SER A 9 9.37 14.87 11.82
CA SER A 9 9.70 15.58 13.06
C SER A 9 9.90 14.65 14.26
N LYS A 10 9.49 13.39 14.14
CA LYS A 10 9.46 12.38 15.20
C LYS A 10 8.57 12.76 16.40
N THR A 11 7.53 13.56 16.17
CA THR A 11 6.62 14.03 17.23
C THR A 11 5.15 13.90 16.82
N LYS A 12 4.23 14.04 17.79
CA LYS A 12 2.79 14.13 17.52
C LYS A 12 2.43 15.57 17.18
N GLU A 13 1.94 15.81 15.98
CA GLU A 13 1.54 17.12 15.47
C GLU A 13 0.04 17.20 15.29
N GLU A 14 -0.50 18.42 15.39
CA GLU A 14 -1.90 18.66 15.06
C GLU A 14 -2.14 18.42 13.56
N PHE A 15 -3.10 17.56 13.23
CA PHE A 15 -3.44 17.29 11.84
C PHE A 15 -4.21 18.48 11.25
N LYS A 16 -3.65 19.11 10.23
CA LYS A 16 -4.27 20.21 9.48
C LYS A 16 -4.25 19.86 7.99
N PRO A 17 -5.42 19.65 7.36
CA PRO A 17 -5.45 19.35 5.94
C PRO A 17 -4.99 20.57 5.12
N ILE A 18 -4.36 20.31 3.96
CA ILE A 18 -3.96 21.36 3.02
C ILE A 18 -5.19 22.17 2.55
N ASN A 19 -6.27 21.46 2.22
CA ASN A 19 -7.56 22.04 1.83
C ASN A 19 -8.57 21.80 2.96
N PRO A 20 -9.22 22.83 3.53
CA PRO A 20 -10.19 22.66 4.61
C PRO A 20 -11.26 21.62 4.27
N GLY A 21 -11.46 20.65 5.16
CA GLY A 21 -12.44 19.57 4.98
C GLY A 21 -12.03 18.45 4.01
N LYS A 22 -10.88 18.54 3.31
CA LYS A 22 -10.44 17.53 2.34
C LYS A 22 -9.05 16.97 2.67
N VAL A 23 -8.92 15.65 2.60
CA VAL A 23 -7.67 14.95 2.88
C VAL A 23 -7.25 14.12 1.67
N GLY A 24 -6.04 14.36 1.17
CA GLY A 24 -5.36 13.42 0.26
C GLY A 24 -4.50 12.47 1.07
N MET A 25 -4.66 11.17 0.87
CA MET A 25 -3.90 10.14 1.57
C MET A 25 -3.31 9.16 0.55
N TYR A 26 -1.99 9.00 0.55
CA TYR A 26 -1.27 8.02 -0.26
C TYR A 26 -0.67 6.95 0.65
N VAL A 27 -0.86 5.69 0.27
CA VAL A 27 -0.28 4.53 0.96
C VAL A 27 0.45 3.68 -0.09
N CYS A 28 1.72 3.36 0.16
CA CYS A 28 2.45 2.45 -0.72
C CYS A 28 1.78 1.07 -0.71
N GLY A 29 1.41 0.56 -1.89
CA GLY A 29 0.85 -0.78 -2.02
C GLY A 29 1.91 -1.86 -2.25
N PRO A 30 1.48 -3.09 -2.56
CA PRO A 30 2.37 -4.23 -2.62
C PRO A 30 3.11 -4.30 -3.97
N THR A 31 4.23 -5.01 -3.97
CA THR A 31 4.84 -5.51 -5.20
C THR A 31 4.26 -6.86 -5.53
N VAL A 32 3.67 -6.98 -6.71
CA VAL A 32 2.75 -8.07 -7.06
C VAL A 32 3.49 -9.26 -7.69
N TYR A 33 4.44 -9.80 -6.94
CA TYR A 33 5.23 -10.98 -7.32
C TYR A 33 4.89 -12.23 -6.50
N ASP A 34 4.14 -12.08 -5.40
CA ASP A 34 3.67 -13.19 -4.55
C ASP A 34 2.38 -12.79 -3.80
N HIS A 35 1.77 -13.75 -3.10
CA HIS A 35 0.60 -13.53 -2.25
C HIS A 35 0.87 -12.52 -1.13
N CYS A 36 -0.17 -11.77 -0.76
CA CYS A 36 -0.08 -10.82 0.34
C CYS A 36 0.11 -11.54 1.69
N HIS A 37 1.22 -11.26 2.40
CA HIS A 37 1.47 -11.84 3.74
C HIS A 37 0.86 -11.00 4.88
N LEU A 38 0.83 -11.54 6.10
CA LEU A 38 0.23 -10.90 7.28
C LEU A 38 0.77 -9.49 7.60
N GLY A 39 2.05 -9.22 7.27
CA GLY A 39 2.64 -7.89 7.42
C GLY A 39 1.96 -6.82 6.55
N HIS A 40 1.51 -7.19 5.35
CA HIS A 40 0.76 -6.33 4.45
C HIS A 40 -0.62 -6.05 5.04
N ALA A 41 -1.33 -7.09 5.47
CA ALA A 41 -2.63 -6.96 6.12
C ALA A 41 -2.58 -5.98 7.31
N ARG A 42 -1.58 -6.12 8.19
CA ARG A 42 -1.39 -5.18 9.31
C ARG A 42 -1.23 -3.73 8.84
N GLY A 43 -0.43 -3.50 7.81
CA GLY A 43 -0.18 -2.16 7.24
C GLY A 43 -1.46 -1.56 6.66
N TYR A 44 -2.13 -2.28 5.77
CA TYR A 44 -3.32 -1.80 5.08
C TYR A 44 -4.52 -1.63 6.01
N VAL A 45 -4.74 -2.55 6.95
CA VAL A 45 -5.80 -2.40 7.98
C VAL A 45 -5.53 -1.16 8.86
N SER A 46 -4.27 -0.91 9.24
CA SER A 46 -3.93 0.28 10.03
C SER A 46 -4.25 1.59 9.28
N MET A 47 -3.97 1.63 7.97
CA MET A 47 -4.29 2.79 7.14
C MET A 47 -5.78 2.91 6.85
N ASP A 48 -6.49 1.79 6.70
CA ASP A 48 -7.95 1.78 6.56
C ASP A 48 -8.65 2.30 7.82
N VAL A 49 -8.18 1.94 9.01
CA VAL A 49 -8.66 2.51 10.29
C VAL A 49 -8.47 4.03 10.31
N LEU A 50 -7.30 4.52 9.87
CA LEU A 50 -7.05 5.97 9.78
C LEU A 50 -8.01 6.64 8.78
N ARG A 51 -8.18 6.07 7.58
CA ARG A 51 -9.13 6.55 6.56
C ARG A 51 -10.54 6.67 7.13
N ARG A 52 -11.06 5.58 7.70
CA ARG A 52 -12.41 5.52 8.27
C ARG A 52 -12.58 6.51 9.42
N TYR A 53 -11.55 6.71 10.25
CA TYR A 53 -11.59 7.70 11.32
C TYR A 53 -11.62 9.15 10.78
N LEU A 54 -10.87 9.45 9.72
CA LEU A 54 -10.91 10.75 9.06
C LEU A 54 -12.29 11.02 8.43
N GLU A 55 -12.85 10.03 7.73
CA GLU A 55 -14.21 10.10 7.15
C GLU A 55 -15.27 10.30 8.26
N TYR A 56 -15.19 9.51 9.34
CA TYR A 56 -16.05 9.67 10.52
C TYR A 56 -15.93 11.07 11.14
N SER A 57 -14.74 11.66 11.10
CA SER A 57 -14.47 13.01 11.61
C SER A 57 -14.97 14.13 10.67
N GLY A 58 -15.63 13.79 9.56
CA GLY A 58 -16.24 14.73 8.62
C GLY A 58 -15.34 15.19 7.48
N TYR A 59 -14.21 14.53 7.25
CA TYR A 59 -13.35 14.82 6.10
C TYR A 59 -13.79 14.08 4.84
N GLU A 60 -13.70 14.75 3.69
CA GLU A 60 -13.70 14.10 2.37
C GLU A 60 -12.29 13.54 2.12
N VAL A 61 -12.15 12.22 2.12
CA VAL A 61 -10.84 11.56 1.97
C VAL A 61 -10.68 10.99 0.56
N ARG A 62 -9.64 11.43 -0.15
CA ARG A 62 -9.15 10.79 -1.37
C ARG A 62 -7.97 9.88 -1.01
N HIS A 63 -8.25 8.60 -0.85
CA HIS A 63 -7.26 7.56 -0.58
C HIS A 63 -6.76 6.93 -1.89
N ILE A 64 -5.44 6.89 -2.10
CA ILE A 64 -4.79 6.27 -3.26
C ILE A 64 -3.75 5.26 -2.77
N MET A 65 -3.76 4.08 -3.38
CA MET A 65 -2.76 3.03 -3.20
C MET A 65 -2.33 2.54 -4.57
N ASN A 66 -1.04 2.35 -4.78
CA ASN A 66 -0.48 1.84 -6.03
C ASN A 66 -0.36 0.31 -6.00
N TYR A 67 -0.08 -0.31 -7.14
CA TYR A 67 0.58 -1.61 -7.21
C TYR A 67 1.96 -1.39 -7.84
N THR A 68 2.97 -2.10 -7.37
CA THR A 68 4.27 -2.14 -8.04
C THR A 68 4.29 -3.39 -8.91
N ASP A 69 3.98 -3.19 -10.19
CA ASP A 69 3.84 -4.20 -11.26
C ASP A 69 5.06 -4.29 -12.18
N VAL A 70 6.08 -3.47 -11.92
CA VAL A 70 7.40 -3.51 -12.56
C VAL A 70 8.46 -3.04 -11.58
N GLY A 71 9.66 -3.63 -11.64
CA GLY A 71 10.79 -3.23 -10.81
C GLY A 71 10.75 -3.82 -9.40
N HIS A 72 11.31 -3.05 -8.46
CA HIS A 72 11.57 -3.42 -7.07
C HIS A 72 12.54 -4.60 -6.97
N LEU A 73 13.83 -4.25 -6.94
CA LEU A 73 14.93 -5.21 -6.95
C LEU A 73 14.97 -6.00 -5.64
N THR A 74 15.61 -7.18 -5.70
CA THR A 74 15.70 -8.10 -4.57
C THR A 74 16.46 -7.54 -3.36
N ASP A 75 17.30 -6.52 -3.54
CA ASP A 75 18.03 -5.84 -2.46
C ASP A 75 17.38 -4.49 -2.10
N ASP A 76 17.38 -4.14 -0.82
CA ASP A 76 16.95 -2.85 -0.29
C ASP A 76 17.87 -1.69 -0.74
N ALA A 77 19.04 -2.03 -1.31
CA ALA A 77 19.99 -1.12 -1.92
C ALA A 77 19.73 -0.84 -3.43
N ASP A 78 18.59 -1.28 -3.98
CA ASP A 78 18.30 -1.26 -5.42
C ASP A 78 19.37 -1.98 -6.26
N ASP A 79 19.85 -3.13 -5.76
CA ASP A 79 20.72 -4.05 -6.49
C ASP A 79 20.04 -5.43 -6.64
N GLY A 80 20.42 -6.19 -7.66
CA GLY A 80 19.89 -7.53 -7.93
C GLY A 80 18.79 -7.62 -8.99
N GLU A 81 17.99 -8.69 -8.92
CA GLU A 81 17.01 -9.05 -9.95
C GLU A 81 15.64 -8.41 -9.67
N ASP A 82 14.88 -8.11 -10.72
CA ASP A 82 13.48 -7.73 -10.61
C ASP A 82 12.67 -8.88 -10.00
N LYS A 83 11.91 -8.58 -8.93
CA LYS A 83 11.16 -9.61 -8.18
C LYS A 83 10.09 -10.28 -9.04
N ILE A 84 9.48 -9.55 -9.98
CA ILE A 84 8.44 -10.04 -10.88
C ILE A 84 9.08 -10.90 -11.97
N GLU A 85 10.17 -10.46 -12.59
CA GLU A 85 10.89 -11.27 -13.59
C GLU A 85 11.39 -12.59 -13.00
N LYS A 86 11.94 -12.54 -11.79
CA LYS A 86 12.40 -13.73 -11.07
C LYS A 86 11.28 -14.73 -10.83
N GLN A 87 10.10 -14.23 -10.44
CA GLN A 87 8.94 -15.10 -10.25
C GLN A 87 8.40 -15.64 -11.58
N ALA A 88 8.38 -14.83 -12.64
CA ALA A 88 7.95 -15.22 -13.99
C ALA A 88 8.78 -16.39 -14.51
N VAL A 89 10.12 -16.35 -14.34
CA VAL A 89 11.02 -17.46 -14.68
C VAL A 89 10.69 -18.73 -13.88
N LYS A 90 10.39 -18.59 -12.59
CA LYS A 90 10.07 -19.71 -11.70
C LYS A 90 8.75 -20.38 -12.07
N GLU A 91 7.73 -19.60 -12.41
CA GLU A 91 6.39 -20.09 -12.77
C GLU A 91 6.21 -20.40 -14.25
N LYS A 92 7.18 -20.00 -15.10
CA LYS A 92 7.18 -20.18 -16.55
C LYS A 92 5.99 -19.51 -17.25
N ILE A 93 5.67 -18.29 -16.82
CA ILE A 93 4.63 -17.43 -17.39
C ILE A 93 5.20 -16.02 -17.64
N ASP A 94 4.45 -15.17 -18.35
CA ASP A 94 4.87 -13.80 -18.63
C ASP A 94 4.92 -12.93 -17.35
N PRO A 95 5.86 -11.98 -17.21
CA PRO A 95 5.90 -11.06 -16.08
C PRO A 95 4.59 -10.30 -15.83
N MET A 96 3.86 -9.92 -16.87
CA MET A 96 2.58 -9.25 -16.70
C MET A 96 1.49 -10.21 -16.19
N GLU A 97 1.57 -11.49 -16.58
CA GLU A 97 0.67 -12.52 -16.02
C GLU A 97 0.94 -12.75 -14.53
N ILE A 98 2.19 -12.62 -14.05
CA ILE A 98 2.52 -12.63 -12.63
C ILE A 98 1.87 -11.45 -11.91
N ALA A 99 2.05 -10.24 -12.44
CA ALA A 99 1.49 -9.03 -11.85
C ALA A 99 -0.04 -9.14 -11.76
N ASP A 100 -0.73 -9.50 -12.84
CA ASP A 100 -2.19 -9.64 -12.87
C ASP A 100 -2.69 -10.72 -11.88
N LYS A 101 -2.01 -11.88 -11.83
CA LYS A 101 -2.33 -12.97 -10.90
C LYS A 101 -2.28 -12.50 -9.44
N TYR A 102 -1.23 -11.79 -9.06
CA TYR A 102 -1.03 -11.38 -7.67
C TYR A 102 -1.76 -10.08 -7.30
N ILE A 103 -2.04 -9.20 -8.27
CA ILE A 103 -3.03 -8.12 -8.08
C ILE A 103 -4.37 -8.73 -7.69
N LYS A 104 -4.85 -9.71 -8.47
CA LYS A 104 -6.12 -10.38 -8.19
C LYS A 104 -6.10 -11.05 -6.81
N SER A 105 -5.04 -11.79 -6.48
CA SER A 105 -4.91 -12.41 -5.16
C SER A 105 -4.94 -11.38 -4.03
N CYS A 106 -4.20 -10.28 -4.12
CA CYS A 106 -4.20 -9.26 -3.08
C CYS A 106 -5.56 -8.54 -2.99
N GLN A 107 -6.28 -8.34 -4.09
CA GLN A 107 -7.64 -7.81 -4.06
C GLN A 107 -8.60 -8.74 -3.32
N GLU A 108 -8.55 -10.04 -3.59
CA GLU A 108 -9.34 -11.05 -2.85
C GLU A 108 -9.01 -11.03 -1.34
N ASP A 109 -7.73 -10.91 -0.98
CA ASP A 109 -7.31 -10.77 0.42
C ASP A 109 -7.82 -9.48 1.06
N PHE A 110 -7.81 -8.36 0.34
CA PHE A 110 -8.32 -7.09 0.85
C PHE A 110 -9.84 -7.12 1.06
N GLU A 111 -10.60 -7.70 0.13
CA GLU A 111 -12.04 -7.89 0.26
C GLU A 111 -12.39 -8.78 1.47
N ALA A 112 -11.59 -9.82 1.72
CA ALA A 112 -11.76 -10.68 2.88
C ALA A 112 -11.48 -9.98 4.23
N LEU A 113 -10.76 -8.84 4.20
CA LEU A 113 -10.43 -8.02 5.37
C LEU A 113 -11.44 -6.89 5.68
N ASN A 114 -12.61 -6.89 5.01
CA ASN A 114 -13.75 -5.96 5.17
C ASN A 114 -13.59 -4.58 4.49
#